data_AF-A0A517PVR4-F1
#
_entry.id   AF-A0A517PVR4-F1
#
_cell.length_a   1.000
_cell.length_b   1.000
_cell.length_c   1.000
_cell.angle_alpha   90.00
_cell.angle_beta   90.00
_cell.angle_gamma   90.00
#
_symmetry.space_group_name_H-M   'P 1'
#
loop_
_entity.id
_entity.type
_entity.pdbx_description
1 polymer ?
#
loop_
_entity_poly.entity_id
_entity_poly.type
_entity_poly.pdbx_seq_one_letter_code
_entity_poly.pdbx_strand_id
1 'polypeptide(L)'
;MNVAEPSIVKLSIVLLAVPFSLIGSFLLIYMLGYNMSVAVWVGIIALAGVDAETGVVMLLYLDVAYHKWKDEGRIHRFDDTEHAVMEGAV
;
A
#
# COMPACT_ATOMS: atom_id res chain seq x y z
N MET A 1 8.86 24.77 0.87
CA MET A 1 7.94 23.61 0.81
C MET A 1 8.43 22.73 -0.33
N ASN A 2 9.40 21.85 -0.06
CA ASN A 2 9.97 21.00 -1.10
C ASN A 2 9.03 19.82 -1.27
N VAL A 3 8.31 19.81 -2.40
CA VAL A 3 7.41 18.74 -2.79
C VAL A 3 8.19 17.41 -2.81
N ALA A 4 7.60 16.39 -2.19
CA ALA A 4 8.13 15.05 -2.03
C ALA A 4 8.90 14.59 -3.27
N GLU A 5 10.18 14.25 -3.11
CA GLU A 5 10.90 13.55 -4.16
C GLU A 5 10.15 12.25 -4.46
N PRO A 6 9.83 11.94 -5.73
CA PRO A 6 9.17 10.70 -6.08
C PRO A 6 10.10 9.54 -5.72
N SER A 7 9.87 8.95 -4.55
CA SER A 7 10.58 7.75 -4.14
C SER A 7 10.07 6.60 -5.01
N ILE A 8 10.92 6.19 -5.95
CA ILE A 8 10.67 5.02 -6.81
C ILE A 8 10.36 3.78 -5.97
N VAL A 9 10.94 3.68 -4.76
CA VAL A 9 10.67 2.61 -3.80
C VAL A 9 9.22 2.68 -3.29
N LYS A 10 8.75 3.84 -2.82
CA LYS A 10 7.34 4.00 -2.38
C LYS A 10 6.37 3.68 -3.52
N LEU A 11 6.64 4.17 -4.73
CA LEU A 11 5.82 3.89 -5.90
C LEU A 11 5.79 2.39 -6.24
N SER A 12 6.93 1.72 -6.21
CA SER A 12 7.01 0.29 -6.51
C SER A 12 6.31 -0.57 -5.46
N ILE A 13 6.33 -0.19 -4.18
CA ILE A 13 5.54 -0.88 -3.14
C ILE A 13 4.04 -0.86 -3.49
N VAL A 14 3.49 0.30 -3.87
CA VAL A 14 2.08 0.42 -4.27
C VAL A 14 1.79 -0.33 -5.56
N LEU A 15 2.65 -0.18 -6.58
CA LEU A 15 2.46 -0.85 -7.87
C LEU A 15 2.57 -2.36 -7.79
N LEU A 16 3.30 -2.91 -6.81
CA LEU A 16 3.40 -4.35 -6.56
C LEU A 16 2.18 -4.92 -5.83
N ALA A 17 1.40 -4.10 -5.11
CA ALA A 17 0.14 -4.56 -4.52
C ALA A 17 -0.85 -4.99 -5.62
N VAL A 18 -0.97 -4.19 -6.69
CA VAL A 18 -1.91 -4.43 -7.80
C VAL A 18 -1.77 -5.82 -8.45
N PRO A 19 -0.59 -6.29 -8.90
CA PRO A 19 -0.46 -7.63 -9.45
C PRO A 19 -0.75 -8.72 -8.41
N PHE A 20 -0.53 -8.47 -7.12
CA PHE A 20 -0.87 -9.41 -6.06
C PHE A 20 -2.39 -9.57 -5.90
N SER A 21 -3.14 -8.46 -5.89
CA SER A 21 -4.62 -8.51 -5.87
C SER A 21 -5.20 -9.13 -7.14
N LEU A 22 -4.59 -8.90 -8.31
CA LEU A 22 -4.97 -9.56 -9.56
C LEU A 22 -4.80 -11.08 -9.49
N ILE A 23 -3.65 -11.57 -9.02
CA ILE A 23 -3.42 -13.02 -8.85
C ILE A 23 -4.48 -13.63 -7.93
N GLY A 24 -4.78 -12.98 -6.81
CA GLY A 24 -5.82 -13.42 -5.87
C GLY A 24 -7.20 -13.45 -6.52
N SER A 25 -7.55 -12.45 -7.33
CA SER A 25 -8.81 -12.39 -8.05
C SER A 25 -8.95 -13.53 -9.06
N PHE A 26 -7.95 -13.76 -9.91
CA PHE A 26 -7.97 -14.85 -10.88
C PHE A 26 -8.02 -16.23 -10.21
N LEU A 27 -7.27 -16.41 -9.12
CA LEU A 27 -7.30 -17.65 -8.34
C LEU A 27 -8.71 -17.90 -7.78
N LEU A 28 -9.34 -16.87 -7.19
CA LEU A 28 -10.68 -16.98 -6.62
C LEU A 28 -11.72 -17.32 -7.70
N ILE A 29 -11.71 -16.61 -8.83
CA ILE A 29 -12.61 -16.87 -9.96
C ILE A 29 -12.44 -18.29 -10.49
N TYR A 30 -11.19 -18.75 -10.61
CA TYR A 30 -10.86 -20.10 -11.05
C TYR A 30 -11.38 -21.15 -10.07
N MET A 31 -11.16 -20.96 -8.76
CA MET A 31 -11.65 -21.88 -7.72
C MET A 31 -13.18 -21.96 -7.68
N LEU A 32 -13.88 -20.84 -7.93
CA LEU A 32 -15.35 -20.82 -7.96
C LEU A 32 -15.94 -21.27 -9.30
N GLY A 33 -15.12 -21.49 -10.33
CA GLY A 33 -15.57 -21.90 -11.66
C GLY A 33 -16.41 -20.84 -12.37
N TYR A 34 -16.19 -19.55 -12.08
CA TYR A 34 -16.94 -18.47 -12.72
C TYR A 34 -16.44 -18.17 -14.13
N ASN A 35 -17.36 -17.72 -14.98
CA ASN A 35 -17.05 -17.29 -16.34
C ASN A 35 -16.44 -15.88 -16.35
N MET A 36 -15.45 -15.68 -17.22
CA MET A 36 -14.91 -14.35 -17.51
C MET A 36 -15.93 -13.53 -18.29
N SER A 37 -16.66 -12.67 -17.58
CA SER A 37 -17.67 -11.77 -18.12
C SER A 37 -17.26 -10.31 -17.95
N VAL A 38 -17.99 -9.40 -18.60
CA VAL A 38 -17.77 -7.96 -18.43
C VAL A 38 -17.90 -7.53 -16.97
N ALA A 39 -18.86 -8.09 -16.23
CA ALA A 39 -19.03 -7.79 -14.80
C ALA A 39 -17.81 -8.22 -13.96
N VAL A 40 -17.21 -9.36 -14.27
CA VAL A 40 -16.00 -9.85 -13.61
C VAL A 40 -14.83 -8.92 -13.88
N TRP A 41 -14.64 -8.48 -15.14
CA TRP A 41 -13.60 -7.52 -15.49
C TRP A 41 -13.77 -6.17 -14.78
N VAL A 42 -15.01 -5.67 -14.66
CA VAL A 42 -15.30 -4.44 -13.90
C VAL A 42 -14.93 -4.63 -12.43
N GLY A 43 -15.23 -5.79 -11.84
CA GLY A 43 -14.84 -6.12 -10.46
C GLY A 43 -13.32 -6.17 -10.27
N ILE A 44 -12.59 -6.76 -11.21
CA ILE A 44 -11.12 -6.81 -11.19
C ILE A 44 -10.52 -5.39 -11.23
N ILE A 45 -11.03 -4.52 -12.10
CA ILE A 45 -10.56 -3.13 -12.19
C ILE A 45 -10.86 -2.36 -10.91
N ALA A 46 -12.05 -2.53 -10.35
CA ALA A 46 -12.43 -1.91 -9.08
C ALA A 46 -11.51 -2.36 -7.93
N LEU A 47 -11.22 -3.67 -7.85
CA LEU A 47 -10.31 -4.23 -6.86
C LEU A 47 -8.91 -3.62 -6.99
N ALA A 48 -8.37 -3.54 -8.20
CA ALA A 48 -7.07 -2.92 -8.44
C ALA A 48 -7.01 -1.45 -8.00
N GLY A 49 -8.11 -0.70 -8.19
CA GLY A 49 -8.21 0.69 -7.73
C GLY A 49 -8.21 0.81 -6.19
N VAL A 50 -9.02 -0.01 -5.52
CA VAL A 50 -9.10 -0.04 -4.05
C VAL A 50 -7.77 -0.46 -3.42
N ASP A 51 -7.06 -1.39 -4.06
CA ASP A 51 -5.74 -1.85 -3.62
C ASP A 51 -4.67 -0.75 -3.73
N ALA A 52 -4.67 0.00 -4.84
CA ALA A 52 -3.80 1.16 -5.00
C ALA A 52 -4.10 2.27 -3.98
N GLU A 53 -5.38 2.55 -3.71
CA GLU A 53 -5.80 3.52 -2.68
C GLU A 53 -5.30 3.11 -1.30
N THR A 54 -5.53 1.85 -0.91
CA THR A 54 -5.15 1.33 0.41
C THR A 54 -3.62 1.33 0.60
N GLY A 55 -2.86 0.95 -0.44
CA GLY A 55 -1.40 0.97 -0.40
C GLY A 55 -0.83 2.39 -0.24
N VAL A 56 -1.41 3.37 -0.93
CA VAL A 56 -0.98 4.79 -0.81
C VAL A 56 -1.29 5.34 0.59
N VAL A 57 -2.49 5.06 1.12
CA VAL A 57 -2.90 5.52 2.46
C VAL A 57 -1.99 4.95 3.55
N MET A 58 -1.65 3.66 3.47
CA MET A 58 -0.70 3.05 4.42
C MET A 58 0.67 3.73 4.38
N LEU A 59 1.23 3.95 3.17
CA LEU A 59 2.52 4.65 3.05
C LEU A 59 2.46 6.09 3.56
N LEU A 60 1.32 6.76 3.40
CA LEU A 60 1.11 8.09 3.95
C LEU A 60 1.13 8.07 5.48
N TYR A 61 0.46 7.11 6.12
CA TYR A 61 0.47 6.99 7.59
C TYR A 61 1.85 6.67 8.13
N LEU A 62 2.58 5.77 7.47
CA LEU A 62 3.98 5.48 7.81
C LEU A 62 4.87 6.73 7.69
N ASP A 63 4.68 7.53 6.64
CA ASP A 63 5.45 8.76 6.42
C ASP A 63 5.15 9.81 7.50
N VAL A 64 3.87 9.98 7.85
CA VAL A 64 3.42 10.88 8.91
C VAL A 64 3.98 10.47 10.27
N ALA A 65 3.90 9.18 10.62
CA ALA A 65 4.43 8.68 11.89
C ALA A 65 5.95 8.84 11.98
N TYR A 66 6.67 8.52 10.91
CA TYR A 66 8.11 8.70 10.83
C TYR A 66 8.51 10.19 10.97
N HIS A 67 7.85 11.08 10.24
CA HIS A 67 8.14 12.52 10.31
C HIS A 67 7.82 13.11 11.67
N LYS A 68 6.70 12.72 12.28
CA LYS A 68 6.34 13.13 13.64
C LYS A 68 7.45 12.79 14.64
N TRP A 69 7.92 11.54 14.64
CA TRP A 69 8.98 11.11 15.57
C TRP A 69 10.33 11.78 15.28
N LYS A 70 10.63 12.01 14.00
CA LYS A 70 11.84 12.72 13.59
C LYS A 70 11.83 14.18 14.05
N ASP A 71 10.72 14.88 13.90
CA ASP A 71 10.57 16.29 14.28
C ASP A 71 10.51 16.47 15.80
N GLU A 72 9.95 15.49 16.52
CA GLU A 72 10.01 15.40 18.00
C GLU A 72 11.41 15.04 18.52
N GLY A 73 12.37 14.73 17.62
CA GLY A 73 13.73 14.35 17.99
C GLY A 73 13.83 12.98 18.66
N ARG A 74 12.82 12.12 18.52
CA ARG A 74 12.72 10.82 19.23
C ARG A 74 13.42 9.67 18.51
N ILE A 75 13.94 9.91 17.31
CA ILE A 75 14.69 8.90 16.55
C ILE A 75 16.17 9.01 16.92
N HIS A 76 16.60 8.20 17.89
CA HIS A 76 18.00 8.15 18.35
C HIS A 76 18.70 6.84 17.97
N ARG A 77 17.94 5.75 17.86
CA ARG A 77 18.41 4.41 17.51
C ARG A 77 17.53 3.74 16.46
N PHE A 78 18.04 2.66 15.90
CA PHE A 78 17.31 1.87 14.89
C PHE A 78 15.96 1.35 15.44
N ASP A 79 15.93 0.89 16.71
CA ASP A 79 14.70 0.48 17.41
C ASP A 79 13.63 1.58 17.48
N ASP A 80 14.02 2.85 17.59
CA ASP A 80 13.06 3.97 17.65
C ASP A 80 12.32 4.14 16.32
N THR A 81 12.93 3.72 15.21
CA THR A 81 12.31 3.73 13.89
C THR A 81 11.29 2.60 13.77
N GLU A 82 11.58 1.44 14.35
CA GLU A 82 10.62 0.33 14.41
C GLU A 82 9.37 0.75 15.20
N HIS A 83 9.54 1.39 16.36
CA HIS A 83 8.41 1.90 17.13
C HIS A 83 7.60 2.96 16.38
N ALA A 84 8.25 3.86 15.64
CA ALA A 84 7.57 4.84 14.80
C ALA A 84 6.78 4.19 13.65
N VAL A 85 7.34 3.14 13.03
CA VAL A 85 6.67 2.36 11.97
C VAL A 85 5.49 1.58 12.54
N MET A 86 5.62 0.98 13.72
CA MET A 86 4.53 0.29 14.40
C MET A 86 3.37 1.23 14.73
N GLU A 87 3.66 2.46 15.18
CA GLU A 87 2.64 3.51 15.39
C GLU A 87 1.94 3.93 14.09
N GLY A 88 2.67 3.97 12.96
CA GLY A 88 2.12 4.32 11.65
C GLY A 88 1.41 3.16 10.93
N ALA A 89 1.61 1.92 11.37
CA ALA A 89 1.05 0.71 10.76
C ALA A 89 -0.24 0.23 11.43
N VAL A 90 -0.67 0.86 12.54
CA VAL A 90 -1.87 0.52 13.32
C VAL A 90 -3.07 1.42 13.03
#